data_AF-A0A679HLL9-F1
#
_entry.id   AF-A0A679HLL9-F1
#
_cell.length_a   1.000
_cell.length_b   1.000
_cell.length_c   1.000
_cell.angle_alpha   90.00
_cell.angle_beta   90.00
_cell.angle_gamma   90.00
#
_symmetry.space_group_name_H-M   'P 1'
#
loop_
_entity.id
_entity.type
_entity.pdbx_description
1 polymer ?
#
loop_
_entity_poly.entity_id
_entity_poly.type
_entity_poly.pdbx_seq_one_letter_code
_entity_poly.pdbx_strand_id
1 'polypeptide(L)'
;MLYIILFPSFLKAILSSNIGDYRNDTYDESEIVQFPNYFFNILCRLYMGARNVVILIAAYGLLVIKTHRKLLKIFLVTSLCFPVYMFTAYASRAVMIMTFFFLVFIFVFLSVFMNVGLKKKIVSYLILILVPISSAFILISNSRFGNLATYMFYRYLGESFNNYNTHFFYELKGNTWGEAYFVFFRKLMGISSNFKTTREKWEWLDNITGVDTHVFYTFVGGLNIEFGFVGTIVIGLLLSFFMVKKMRPYNVLTLPKFIALGMLAYTLINGVFFFVLQGDWGNLEILFTLFFCFLFSKYRTRKYINK
;
A
#
# COMPACT_ATOMS: atom_id res chain seq x y z
N MET A 1 13.26 -7.11 15.69
CA MET A 1 14.51 -6.68 15.04
C MET A 1 14.30 -5.42 14.21
N LEU A 2 13.51 -5.43 13.12
CA LEU A 2 13.29 -4.22 12.29
C LEU A 2 12.87 -2.99 13.12
N TYR A 3 11.89 -3.11 14.00
CA TYR A 3 11.46 -2.00 14.87
C TYR A 3 12.51 -1.48 15.85
N ILE A 4 13.46 -2.32 16.27
CA ILE A 4 14.58 -1.90 17.11
C ILE A 4 15.55 -1.05 16.28
N ILE A 5 15.80 -1.45 15.03
CA ILE A 5 16.67 -0.72 14.12
C ILE A 5 16.01 0.60 13.68
N LEU A 6 14.69 0.64 13.53
CA LEU A 6 13.93 1.84 13.18
C LEU A 6 13.71 2.80 14.37
N PHE A 7 13.96 2.35 15.61
CA PHE A 7 13.71 3.12 16.82
C PHE A 7 14.48 4.45 16.92
N PRO A 8 15.77 4.54 16.52
CA PRO A 8 16.49 5.82 16.54
C PRO A 8 15.87 6.88 15.63
N SER A 9 15.43 6.52 14.42
CA SER A 9 14.73 7.44 13.51
C SER A 9 13.41 7.91 14.11
N PHE A 10 12.67 7.00 14.73
CA PHE A 10 11.44 7.32 15.45
C PHE A 10 11.68 8.30 16.61
N LEU A 11 12.73 8.06 17.41
CA LEU A 11 13.10 8.93 18.53
C LEU A 11 13.53 10.32 18.04
N LYS A 12 14.34 10.39 16.97
CA LYS A 12 14.76 11.66 16.35
C LYS A 12 13.55 12.46 15.85
N ALA A 13 12.57 11.79 15.23
CA ALA A 13 11.37 12.45 14.74
C ALA A 13 10.50 13.01 15.87
N ILE A 14 10.30 12.26 16.96
CA ILE A 14 9.53 12.72 18.14
C ILE A 14 10.22 13.86 18.87
N LEU A 15 11.54 13.85 18.94
CA LEU A 15 12.33 14.89 19.60
C LEU A 15 12.55 16.13 18.72
N SER A 16 12.12 16.10 17.45
CA SER A 16 12.22 17.26 16.57
C SER A 16 11.27 18.37 17.03
N SER A 17 11.77 19.60 17.11
CA SER A 17 10.98 20.79 17.48
C SER A 17 9.97 21.17 16.40
N ASN A 18 10.24 20.82 15.14
CA ASN A 18 9.35 21.02 13.99
C ASN A 18 9.32 19.79 13.08
N ILE A 19 8.21 19.05 13.13
CA ILE A 19 7.96 17.85 12.30
C ILE A 19 7.90 18.20 10.80
N GLY A 20 7.54 19.44 10.44
CA GLY A 20 7.50 19.92 9.06
C GLY A 20 8.89 20.04 8.44
N ASP A 21 9.85 20.60 9.18
CA ASP A 21 11.23 20.80 8.72
C ASP A 21 11.97 19.46 8.63
N TYR A 22 11.84 18.61 9.65
CA TYR A 22 12.38 17.25 9.65
C TYR A 22 11.93 16.42 8.44
N ARG A 23 10.67 16.62 8.01
CA ARG A 23 10.12 15.97 6.83
C ARG A 23 10.75 16.52 5.55
N ASN A 24 10.91 17.83 5.40
CA ASN A 24 11.46 18.42 4.17
C ASN A 24 12.91 17.94 3.94
N ASP A 25 13.73 17.96 4.99
CA ASP A 25 15.10 17.41 4.97
C ASP A 25 15.10 15.93 4.56
N THR A 26 14.12 15.17 5.05
CA THR A 26 13.99 13.75 4.70
C THR A 26 13.49 13.54 3.27
N TYR A 27 12.57 14.36 2.75
CA TYR A 27 12.02 14.20 1.40
C TYR A 27 13.00 14.60 0.31
N ASP A 28 13.71 15.70 0.49
CA ASP A 28 14.61 16.27 -0.54
C ASP A 28 15.91 15.47 -0.70
N GLU A 29 16.37 14.82 0.37
CA GLU A 29 17.58 13.97 0.36
C GLU A 29 17.28 12.47 0.48
N SER A 30 16.01 12.02 0.44
CA SER A 30 15.66 10.61 0.70
C SER A 30 16.24 9.64 -0.31
N GLU A 31 17.43 9.11 -0.01
CA GLU A 31 17.68 7.70 -0.23
C GLU A 31 16.67 6.91 0.60
N ILE A 32 15.92 6.01 -0.05
CA ILE A 32 15.09 4.98 0.60
C ILE A 32 15.82 4.47 1.84
N VAL A 33 15.19 4.37 3.03
CA VAL A 33 15.83 3.93 4.29
C VAL A 33 16.86 2.82 4.04
N GLN A 34 18.13 3.19 3.91
CA GLN A 34 19.23 2.25 3.70
C GLN A 34 19.90 2.07 5.04
N PHE A 35 19.75 0.88 5.60
CA PHE A 35 20.56 0.49 6.73
C PHE A 35 22.02 0.34 6.25
N PRO A 36 23.01 0.76 7.04
CA PRO A 36 24.42 0.51 6.71
C PRO A 36 24.72 -0.97 6.46
N ASN A 37 23.95 -1.86 7.10
CA ASN A 37 24.07 -3.30 6.92
C ASN A 37 23.15 -3.81 5.79
N TYR A 38 23.76 -4.39 4.76
CA TYR A 38 23.08 -4.96 3.59
C TYR A 38 22.03 -6.04 3.94
N PHE A 39 22.31 -6.90 4.92
CA PHE A 39 21.37 -7.94 5.34
C PHE A 39 20.09 -7.34 5.94
N PHE A 40 20.19 -6.25 6.69
CA PHE A 40 19.01 -5.55 7.21
C PHE A 40 18.20 -4.87 6.11
N ASN A 41 18.84 -4.38 5.05
CA ASN A 41 18.12 -3.89 3.86
C ASN A 41 17.31 -5.00 3.19
N ILE A 42 17.88 -6.21 3.05
CA ILE A 42 17.14 -7.36 2.52
C ILE A 42 15.94 -7.69 3.40
N LEU A 43 16.13 -7.81 4.71
CA LEU A 43 15.04 -8.15 5.63
C LEU A 43 13.93 -7.09 5.65
N CYS A 44 14.29 -5.81 5.58
CA CYS A 44 13.34 -4.72 5.47
C CYS A 44 12.53 -4.84 4.18
N ARG A 45 13.18 -5.05 3.04
CA ARG A 45 12.51 -5.23 1.74
C ARG A 45 11.55 -6.43 1.75
N LEU A 46 11.98 -7.57 2.28
CA LEU A 46 11.14 -8.77 2.39
C LEU A 46 9.94 -8.53 3.31
N TYR A 47 10.16 -7.89 4.46
CA TYR A 47 9.08 -7.51 5.38
C TYR A 47 8.08 -6.58 4.71
N MET A 48 8.57 -5.55 4.00
CA MET A 48 7.74 -4.57 3.30
C MET A 48 6.89 -5.21 2.22
N GLY A 49 7.48 -6.08 1.40
CA GLY A 49 6.75 -6.83 0.38
C GLY A 49 5.72 -7.81 0.96
N ALA A 50 5.97 -8.40 2.13
CA ALA A 50 5.07 -9.39 2.71
C ALA A 50 3.96 -8.78 3.60
N ARG A 51 4.16 -7.56 4.11
CA ARG A 51 3.36 -6.96 5.19
C ARG A 51 1.85 -7.03 4.96
N ASN A 52 1.37 -6.53 3.82
CA ASN A 52 -0.08 -6.43 3.56
C ASN A 52 -0.72 -7.83 3.39
N VAL A 53 0.01 -8.77 2.78
CA VAL A 53 -0.40 -10.18 2.69
C VAL A 53 -0.44 -10.84 4.08
N VAL A 54 0.53 -10.53 4.94
CA VAL A 54 0.59 -11.04 6.32
C VAL A 54 -0.59 -10.51 7.15
N ILE A 55 -1.01 -9.25 6.97
CA ILE A 55 -2.24 -8.72 7.60
C ILE A 55 -3.45 -9.60 7.22
N LEU A 56 -3.62 -9.92 5.93
CA LEU A 56 -4.72 -10.76 5.45
C LEU A 56 -4.66 -12.18 6.02
N ILE A 57 -3.48 -12.81 6.00
CA ILE A 57 -3.27 -14.14 6.57
C ILE A 57 -3.58 -14.15 8.07
N ALA A 58 -3.10 -13.16 8.82
CA ALA A 58 -3.31 -13.07 10.25
C ALA A 58 -4.78 -12.81 10.59
N ALA A 59 -5.45 -11.89 9.88
CA ALA A 59 -6.87 -11.59 10.08
C ALA A 59 -7.76 -12.80 9.82
N TYR A 60 -7.55 -13.49 8.68
CA TYR A 60 -8.26 -14.74 8.37
C TYR A 60 -7.93 -15.82 9.39
N GLY A 61 -6.65 -16.04 9.67
CA GLY A 61 -6.18 -17.05 10.61
C GLY A 61 -6.77 -16.89 12.01
N LEU A 62 -6.90 -15.66 12.52
CA LEU A 62 -7.46 -15.41 13.85
C LEU A 62 -8.94 -15.79 14.00
N LEU A 63 -9.67 -15.91 12.89
CA LEU A 63 -11.05 -16.37 12.84
C LEU A 63 -11.15 -17.89 12.71
N VAL A 64 -10.29 -18.50 11.90
CA VAL A 64 -10.45 -19.91 11.49
C VAL A 64 -9.56 -20.86 12.31
N ILE A 65 -8.37 -20.40 12.69
CA ILE A 65 -7.32 -21.19 13.31
C ILE A 65 -7.36 -20.95 14.83
N LYS A 66 -7.70 -22.01 15.57
CA LYS A 66 -7.74 -21.98 17.04
C LYS A 66 -6.36 -22.17 17.66
N THR A 67 -5.46 -22.85 16.96
CA THR A 67 -4.07 -23.04 17.35
C THR A 67 -3.22 -21.82 16.96
N HIS A 68 -2.09 -21.61 17.63
CA HIS A 68 -1.12 -20.53 17.29
C HIS A 68 -1.66 -19.08 17.28
N ARG A 69 -2.80 -18.79 17.95
CA ARG A 69 -3.38 -17.44 17.97
C ARG A 69 -2.42 -16.37 18.47
N LYS A 70 -1.50 -16.70 19.39
CA LYS A 70 -0.46 -15.78 19.87
C LYS A 70 0.46 -15.34 18.73
N LEU A 71 0.91 -16.28 17.89
CA LEU A 71 1.75 -15.98 16.73
C LEU A 71 1.00 -15.12 15.70
N LEU A 72 -0.26 -15.44 15.41
CA LEU A 72 -1.09 -14.66 14.48
C LEU A 72 -1.34 -13.24 14.98
N LYS A 73 -1.56 -13.05 16.29
CA LYS A 73 -1.64 -11.72 16.91
C LYS A 73 -0.33 -10.95 16.76
N ILE A 74 0.82 -11.60 16.98
CA ILE A 74 2.13 -10.98 16.79
C ILE A 74 2.27 -10.52 15.34
N PHE A 75 2.00 -11.38 14.35
CA PHE A 75 2.06 -11.00 12.93
C PHE A 75 1.14 -9.84 12.56
N LEU A 76 -0.09 -9.83 13.09
CA LEU A 76 -1.02 -8.73 12.86
C LEU A 76 -0.50 -7.43 13.47
N VAL A 77 -0.14 -7.44 14.76
CA VAL A 77 0.33 -6.25 15.49
C VAL A 77 1.61 -5.71 14.84
N THR A 78 2.60 -6.58 14.58
CA THR A 78 3.84 -6.14 13.96
C THR A 78 3.59 -5.56 12.58
N SER A 79 2.69 -6.12 11.77
CA SER A 79 2.38 -5.54 10.45
C SER A 79 1.70 -4.16 10.54
N LEU A 80 0.89 -3.94 11.58
CA LEU A 80 0.16 -2.68 11.81
C LEU A 80 1.00 -1.60 12.51
N CYS A 81 2.10 -1.95 13.17
CA CYS A 81 3.03 -0.97 13.73
C CYS A 81 3.80 -0.17 12.66
N PHE A 82 3.94 -0.69 11.43
CA PHE A 82 4.76 -0.05 10.42
C PHE A 82 4.15 1.25 9.87
N PRO A 83 2.84 1.32 9.56
CA PRO A 83 2.19 2.59 9.23
C PRO A 83 2.34 3.66 10.31
N VAL A 84 2.33 3.27 11.60
CA VAL A 84 2.59 4.18 12.72
C VAL A 84 4.03 4.69 12.69
N TYR A 85 5.00 3.82 12.40
CA TYR A 85 6.38 4.22 12.16
C TYR A 85 6.51 5.18 10.97
N MET A 86 5.92 4.88 9.81
CA MET A 86 6.00 5.77 8.64
C MET A 86 5.37 7.14 8.88
N PHE A 87 4.28 7.16 9.64
CA PHE A 87 3.67 8.41 10.04
C PHE A 87 4.59 9.23 10.95
N THR A 88 5.23 8.61 11.93
CA THR A 88 6.08 9.32 12.89
C THR A 88 7.42 9.71 12.29
N ALA A 89 8.08 8.80 11.55
CA ALA A 89 9.40 9.03 10.97
C ALA A 89 9.40 9.80 9.65
N TYR A 90 8.29 9.83 8.90
CA TYR A 90 8.23 10.51 7.59
C TYR A 90 7.07 11.52 7.48
N ALA A 91 6.35 11.77 8.58
CA ALA A 91 5.14 12.59 8.60
C ALA A 91 4.12 12.20 7.50
N SER A 92 4.13 10.91 7.11
CA SER A 92 3.32 10.39 6.00
C SER A 92 1.95 9.96 6.50
N ARG A 93 1.00 10.89 6.43
CA ARG A 93 -0.40 10.71 6.85
C ARG A 93 -1.18 9.74 5.97
N ALA A 94 -0.87 9.72 4.67
CA ALA A 94 -1.60 8.92 3.70
C ALA A 94 -1.51 7.42 4.02
N VAL A 95 -0.33 6.92 4.39
CA VAL A 95 -0.12 5.49 4.68
C VAL A 95 -0.99 5.00 5.83
N MET A 96 -1.17 5.80 6.89
CA MET A 96 -2.06 5.43 8.00
C MET A 96 -3.53 5.38 7.58
N ILE A 97 -4.00 6.40 6.85
CA ILE A 97 -5.39 6.47 6.38
C ILE A 97 -5.69 5.29 5.44
N MET A 98 -4.80 5.01 4.49
CA MET A 98 -4.97 3.88 3.57
C MET A 98 -4.95 2.53 4.30
N THR A 99 -4.07 2.38 5.29
CA THR A 99 -4.07 1.18 6.15
C THR A 99 -5.37 1.06 6.93
N PHE A 100 -5.88 2.17 7.47
CA PHE A 100 -7.15 2.19 8.20
C PHE A 100 -8.31 1.75 7.29
N PHE A 101 -8.44 2.31 6.09
CA PHE A 101 -9.45 1.87 5.12
C PHE A 101 -9.28 0.41 4.72
N PHE A 102 -8.03 -0.07 4.59
CA PHE A 102 -7.77 -1.48 4.33
C PHE A 102 -8.23 -2.39 5.48
N LEU A 103 -8.03 -1.98 6.73
CA LEU A 103 -8.56 -2.67 7.91
C LEU A 103 -10.09 -2.66 7.96
N VAL A 104 -10.72 -1.54 7.60
CA VAL A 104 -12.19 -1.45 7.47
C VAL A 104 -12.69 -2.42 6.41
N PHE A 105 -12.05 -2.48 5.24
CA PHE A 105 -12.37 -3.47 4.21
C PHE A 105 -12.27 -4.90 4.74
N ILE A 106 -11.14 -5.26 5.37
CA ILE A 106 -10.94 -6.59 5.97
C ILE A 106 -12.03 -6.91 6.98
N PHE A 107 -12.36 -5.96 7.85
CA PHE A 107 -13.42 -6.12 8.84
C PHE A 107 -14.77 -6.35 8.18
N VAL A 108 -15.20 -5.48 7.26
CA VAL A 108 -16.50 -5.60 6.56
C VAL A 108 -16.59 -6.95 5.87
N PHE A 109 -15.55 -7.34 5.14
CA PHE A 109 -15.53 -8.59 4.38
C PHE A 109 -15.59 -9.82 5.28
N LEU A 110 -14.82 -9.83 6.38
CA LEU A 110 -14.80 -10.96 7.31
C LEU A 110 -15.94 -10.92 8.34
N SER A 111 -16.66 -9.79 8.47
CA SER A 111 -17.70 -9.61 9.48
C SER A 111 -18.82 -10.65 9.35
N VAL A 112 -19.08 -11.13 8.14
CA VAL A 112 -20.07 -12.19 7.88
C VAL A 112 -19.76 -13.46 8.68
N PHE A 113 -18.49 -13.72 9.01
CA PHE A 113 -18.05 -14.90 9.76
C PHE A 113 -17.90 -14.67 11.28
N MET A 114 -18.18 -13.45 11.76
CA MET A 114 -17.96 -13.09 13.16
C MET A 114 -19.26 -13.10 13.96
N ASN A 115 -19.19 -13.50 15.23
CA ASN A 115 -20.30 -13.30 16.15
C ASN A 115 -20.45 -11.81 16.52
N VAL A 116 -21.64 -11.42 17.00
CA VAL A 116 -21.96 -10.01 17.31
C VAL A 116 -21.00 -9.42 18.36
N GLY A 117 -20.60 -10.21 19.36
CA GLY A 117 -19.66 -9.77 20.40
C GLY A 117 -18.29 -9.39 19.83
N LEU A 118 -17.75 -10.20 18.92
CA LEU A 118 -16.48 -9.91 18.25
C LEU A 118 -16.60 -8.70 17.32
N LYS A 119 -17.71 -8.56 16.58
CA LYS A 119 -17.96 -7.37 15.74
C LYS A 119 -17.92 -6.09 16.56
N LYS A 120 -18.69 -6.03 17.67
CA LYS A 120 -18.73 -4.87 18.56
C LYS A 120 -17.34 -4.52 19.11
N LYS A 121 -16.56 -5.54 19.48
CA LYS A 121 -15.19 -5.35 19.97
C LYS A 121 -14.26 -4.76 18.91
N ILE A 122 -14.30 -5.29 17.69
CA ILE A 122 -13.47 -4.76 16.57
C ILE A 122 -13.89 -3.35 16.20
N VAL A 123 -15.20 -3.06 16.13
CA VAL A 123 -15.71 -1.71 15.86
C VAL A 123 -15.22 -0.72 16.91
N SER A 124 -15.26 -1.09 18.20
CA SER A 124 -14.72 -0.26 19.28
C SER A 124 -13.23 0.04 19.09
N TYR A 125 -12.41 -0.95 18.69
CA TYR A 125 -11.00 -0.72 18.37
C TYR A 125 -10.78 0.15 17.13
N LEU A 126 -11.58 -0.02 16.07
CA LEU A 126 -11.50 0.82 14.88
C LEU A 126 -11.84 2.28 15.22
N ILE A 127 -12.88 2.53 16.02
CA ILE A 127 -13.23 3.89 16.49
C ILE A 127 -12.09 4.47 17.36
N LEU A 128 -11.57 3.68 18.30
CA LEU A 128 -10.47 4.10 19.18
C LEU A 128 -9.21 4.50 18.38
N ILE A 129 -8.94 3.83 17.26
CA ILE A 129 -7.80 4.14 16.37
C ILE A 129 -8.12 5.32 15.44
N LEU A 130 -9.36 5.46 14.98
CA LEU A 130 -9.78 6.53 14.07
C LEU A 130 -9.62 7.92 14.71
N VAL A 131 -9.92 8.05 16.01
CA VAL A 131 -9.80 9.32 16.74
C VAL A 131 -8.38 9.89 16.68
N PRO A 132 -7.31 9.20 17.15
CA PRO A 132 -5.96 9.73 17.10
C PRO A 132 -5.45 9.94 15.66
N ILE A 133 -5.82 9.08 14.71
CA ILE A 133 -5.47 9.28 13.29
C ILE A 133 -6.07 10.59 12.77
N SER A 134 -7.36 10.83 13.05
CA SER A 134 -8.07 12.03 12.58
C SER A 134 -7.52 13.29 13.25
N SER A 135 -7.28 13.26 14.56
CA SER A 135 -6.69 14.39 15.29
C SER A 135 -5.30 14.73 14.75
N ALA A 136 -4.44 13.72 14.57
CA ALA A 136 -3.10 13.92 14.01
C ALA A 136 -3.15 14.45 12.57
N PHE A 137 -4.09 13.96 11.76
CA PHE A 137 -4.29 14.44 10.40
C PHE A 137 -4.67 15.93 10.36
N ILE A 138 -5.61 16.35 11.21
CA ILE A 138 -6.06 17.75 11.31
C ILE A 138 -4.93 18.65 11.80
N LEU A 139 -4.26 18.27 12.90
CA LEU A 139 -3.19 19.07 13.49
C LEU A 139 -2.05 19.33 12.50
N ILE A 140 -1.59 18.28 11.80
CA ILE A 140 -0.52 18.44 10.80
C ILE A 140 -1.03 19.21 9.58
N SER A 141 -2.29 19.07 9.19
CA SER A 141 -2.84 19.83 8.05
C SER A 141 -2.85 21.32 8.36
N ASN A 142 -3.33 21.69 9.55
CA ASN A 142 -3.38 23.07 9.99
C ASN A 142 -1.98 23.64 10.18
N SER A 143 -1.05 22.87 10.76
CA SER A 143 0.35 23.28 10.90
C SER A 143 1.02 23.53 9.56
N ARG A 144 0.73 22.71 8.54
CA ARG A 144 1.37 22.82 7.21
C ARG A 144 0.75 23.88 6.32
N PHE A 145 -0.56 24.00 6.34
CA PHE A 145 -1.30 24.78 5.34
C PHE A 145 -1.97 26.02 5.92
N GLY A 146 -1.99 26.18 7.25
CA GLY A 146 -2.66 27.29 7.92
C GLY A 146 -4.09 27.47 7.42
N ASN A 147 -4.40 28.66 6.94
CA ASN A 147 -5.72 29.02 6.42
C ASN A 147 -6.13 28.24 5.15
N LEU A 148 -5.19 27.60 4.45
CA LEU A 148 -5.46 26.78 3.27
C LEU A 148 -5.73 25.30 3.60
N ALA A 149 -5.72 24.90 4.88
CA ALA A 149 -5.87 23.49 5.26
C ALA A 149 -7.17 22.86 4.75
N THR A 150 -8.30 23.56 4.86
CA THR A 150 -9.60 23.08 4.36
C THR A 150 -9.60 22.95 2.83
N TYR A 151 -9.01 23.91 2.12
CA TYR A 151 -8.86 23.84 0.66
C TYR A 151 -8.02 22.63 0.24
N MET A 152 -6.87 22.42 0.91
CA MET A 152 -6.00 21.28 0.64
C MET A 152 -6.70 19.94 0.94
N PHE A 153 -7.56 19.89 1.96
CA PHE A 153 -8.37 18.70 2.24
C PHE A 153 -9.29 18.36 1.06
N TYR A 154 -10.05 19.32 0.54
CA TYR A 154 -10.91 19.10 -0.63
C TYR A 154 -10.12 18.73 -1.87
N ARG A 155 -8.97 19.37 -2.09
CA ARG A 155 -8.04 19.04 -3.18
C ARG A 155 -7.62 17.57 -3.10
N TYR A 156 -7.16 17.08 -1.95
CA TYR A 156 -6.74 15.69 -1.80
C TYR A 156 -7.86 14.65 -2.00
N LEU A 157 -9.14 15.00 -1.88
CA LEU A 157 -10.23 14.04 -2.09
C LEU A 157 -10.49 13.70 -3.56
N GLY A 158 -10.15 14.59 -4.51
CA GLY A 158 -10.51 14.44 -5.91
C GLY A 158 -9.47 14.86 -6.94
N GLU A 159 -8.38 15.49 -6.51
CA GLU A 159 -7.34 16.02 -7.41
C GLU A 159 -6.79 14.95 -8.36
N SER A 160 -6.56 13.73 -7.87
CA SER A 160 -6.01 12.67 -8.72
C SER A 160 -6.92 12.29 -9.90
N PHE A 161 -8.23 12.28 -9.69
CA PHE A 161 -9.20 12.03 -10.76
C PHE A 161 -9.30 13.22 -11.71
N ASN A 162 -9.26 14.45 -11.18
CA ASN A 162 -9.28 15.65 -12.01
C ASN A 162 -8.03 15.71 -12.88
N ASN A 163 -6.85 15.60 -12.29
CA ASN A 163 -5.57 15.54 -13.00
C ASN A 163 -5.56 14.47 -14.08
N TYR A 164 -6.10 13.28 -13.77
CA TYR A 164 -6.22 12.21 -14.75
C TYR A 164 -7.12 12.60 -15.93
N ASN A 165 -8.32 13.13 -15.66
CA ASN A 165 -9.34 13.38 -16.67
C ASN A 165 -9.13 14.68 -17.47
N THR A 166 -8.41 15.67 -16.94
CA THR A 166 -8.27 16.98 -17.60
C THR A 166 -6.95 17.14 -18.33
N HIS A 167 -5.86 16.63 -17.76
CA HIS A 167 -4.51 16.80 -18.32
C HIS A 167 -3.99 15.47 -18.85
N PHE A 168 -3.84 14.49 -17.95
CA PHE A 168 -3.17 13.23 -18.26
C PHE A 168 -3.79 12.48 -19.44
N PHE A 169 -5.12 12.35 -19.48
CA PHE A 169 -5.80 11.54 -20.49
C PHE A 169 -5.55 12.04 -21.91
N TYR A 170 -5.45 13.35 -22.10
CA TYR A 170 -5.29 13.97 -23.43
C TYR A 170 -3.83 14.24 -23.78
N GLU A 171 -2.98 14.45 -22.78
CA GLU A 171 -1.59 14.90 -22.98
C GLU A 171 -0.56 13.76 -22.91
N LEU A 172 -0.96 12.54 -22.53
CA LEU A 172 -0.05 11.39 -22.49
C LEU A 172 0.44 11.01 -23.91
N LYS A 173 1.74 11.23 -24.16
CA LYS A 173 2.40 11.00 -25.47
C LYS A 173 3.09 9.65 -25.58
N GLY A 174 3.61 9.13 -24.47
CA GLY A 174 4.46 7.94 -24.43
C GLY A 174 4.23 7.08 -23.20
N ASN A 175 4.91 5.94 -23.14
CA ASN A 175 4.90 5.04 -22.00
C ASN A 175 6.28 4.37 -21.82
N THR A 176 6.51 3.80 -20.65
CA THR A 176 7.84 3.36 -20.20
C THR A 176 8.09 1.85 -20.32
N TRP A 177 7.10 1.07 -20.76
CA TRP A 177 7.18 -0.39 -20.91
C TRP A 177 7.68 -1.15 -19.67
N GLY A 178 7.25 -0.72 -18.48
CA GLY A 178 7.62 -1.38 -17.22
C GLY A 178 8.88 -0.81 -16.56
N GLU A 179 9.48 0.25 -17.12
CA GLU A 179 10.76 0.77 -16.64
C GLU A 179 10.68 1.56 -15.35
N ALA A 180 9.64 2.36 -15.17
CA ALA A 180 9.59 3.26 -14.04
C ALA A 180 9.02 2.57 -12.80
N TYR A 181 8.03 1.70 -12.96
CA TYR A 181 7.29 1.11 -11.84
C TYR A 181 7.62 -0.37 -11.60
N PHE A 182 8.06 -1.12 -12.60
CA PHE A 182 8.37 -2.56 -12.46
C PHE A 182 9.87 -2.86 -12.25
N VAL A 183 10.58 -1.93 -11.58
CA VAL A 183 12.04 -1.94 -11.35
C VAL A 183 12.60 -3.21 -10.72
N PHE A 184 11.85 -3.88 -9.83
CA PHE A 184 12.34 -5.11 -9.19
C PHE A 184 12.48 -6.24 -10.20
N PHE A 185 11.48 -6.41 -11.06
CA PHE A 185 11.49 -7.43 -12.09
C PHE A 185 12.61 -7.18 -13.11
N ARG A 186 12.87 -5.91 -13.46
CA ARG A 186 14.00 -5.53 -14.32
C ARG A 186 15.35 -5.86 -13.69
N LYS A 187 15.54 -5.56 -12.39
CA LYS A 187 16.74 -5.94 -11.65
C LYS A 187 16.95 -7.46 -11.65
N LEU A 188 15.89 -8.25 -11.48
CA LEU A 188 15.97 -9.71 -11.57
C LEU A 188 16.42 -10.21 -12.96
N MET A 189 16.10 -9.46 -14.02
CA MET A 189 16.56 -9.74 -15.38
C MET A 189 17.94 -9.15 -15.69
N GLY A 190 18.63 -8.55 -14.71
CA GLY A 190 19.95 -7.93 -14.90
C GLY A 190 19.91 -6.58 -15.65
N ILE A 191 18.73 -5.97 -15.82
CA ILE A 191 18.57 -4.73 -16.56
C ILE A 191 18.71 -3.54 -15.59
N SER A 192 19.64 -2.61 -15.91
CA SER A 192 19.86 -1.39 -15.14
C SER A 192 18.69 -0.40 -15.26
N SER A 193 18.56 0.46 -14.25
CA SER A 193 17.60 1.56 -14.25
C SER A 193 18.15 2.75 -15.05
N ASN A 194 17.28 3.48 -15.75
CA ASN A 194 17.63 4.73 -16.44
C ASN A 194 17.76 5.93 -15.47
N PHE A 195 17.42 5.74 -14.21
CA PHE A 195 17.48 6.73 -13.15
C PHE A 195 18.07 6.10 -11.88
N LYS A 196 18.84 6.89 -11.12
CA LYS A 196 19.43 6.50 -9.83
C LYS A 196 18.68 7.15 -8.67
N THR A 197 18.18 8.36 -8.85
CA THR A 197 17.44 9.11 -7.81
C THR A 197 15.94 9.21 -8.12
N THR A 198 15.14 9.54 -7.11
CA THR A 198 13.70 9.79 -7.27
C THR A 198 13.44 10.99 -8.18
N ARG A 199 14.27 12.04 -8.09
CA ARG A 199 14.15 13.22 -8.94
C ARG A 199 14.44 12.89 -10.41
N GLU A 200 15.56 12.20 -10.68
CA GLU A 200 15.89 11.74 -12.03
C GLU A 200 14.79 10.85 -12.63
N LYS A 201 14.14 10.02 -11.81
CA LYS A 201 13.01 9.18 -12.25
C LYS A 201 11.87 10.03 -12.79
N TRP A 202 11.46 11.06 -12.06
CA TRP A 202 10.32 11.91 -12.45
C TRP A 202 10.67 12.78 -13.66
N GLU A 203 11.86 13.39 -13.69
CA GLU A 203 12.35 14.14 -14.86
C GLU A 203 12.41 13.26 -16.12
N TRP A 204 12.89 12.01 -15.98
CA TRP A 204 12.91 11.03 -17.06
C TRP A 204 11.50 10.63 -17.51
N LEU A 205 10.58 10.45 -16.56
CA LEU A 205 9.18 10.14 -16.85
C LEU A 205 8.48 11.27 -17.60
N ASP A 206 8.65 12.52 -17.17
CA ASP A 206 8.04 13.70 -17.80
C ASP A 206 8.50 13.82 -19.26
N ASN A 207 9.78 13.57 -19.53
CA ASN A 207 10.36 13.60 -20.87
C ASN A 207 9.75 12.54 -21.81
N ILE A 208 9.43 11.34 -21.31
CA ILE A 208 8.85 10.25 -22.11
C ILE A 208 7.34 10.41 -22.28
N THR A 209 6.66 10.71 -21.19
CA THR A 209 5.20 10.68 -21.12
C THR A 209 4.58 12.00 -21.57
N GLY A 210 5.31 13.11 -21.49
CA GLY A 210 4.86 14.44 -21.86
C GLY A 210 3.89 15.08 -20.85
N VAL A 211 3.72 14.47 -19.67
CA VAL A 211 2.83 14.93 -18.59
C VAL A 211 3.64 15.11 -17.31
N ASP A 212 3.21 16.01 -16.43
CA ASP A 212 3.86 16.21 -15.12
C ASP A 212 3.61 15.01 -14.21
N THR A 213 4.61 14.16 -13.98
CA THR A 213 4.50 12.95 -13.16
C THR A 213 4.72 13.18 -11.67
N HIS A 214 4.91 14.43 -11.24
CA HIS A 214 5.01 14.81 -9.82
C HIS A 214 3.65 14.90 -9.13
N VAL A 215 2.55 14.85 -9.90
CA VAL A 215 1.17 14.86 -9.38
C VAL A 215 0.51 13.47 -9.46
N PHE A 216 -0.60 13.31 -8.74
CA PHE A 216 -1.32 12.05 -8.66
C PHE A 216 -2.24 11.82 -9.86
N TYR A 217 -2.25 10.60 -10.40
CA TYR A 217 -3.06 10.19 -11.55
C TYR A 217 -3.83 8.87 -11.35
N THR A 218 -4.05 8.47 -10.10
CA THR A 218 -4.65 7.17 -9.73
C THR A 218 -3.76 5.97 -10.13
N PHE A 219 -4.18 4.74 -9.79
CA PHE A 219 -3.48 3.54 -10.25
C PHE A 219 -3.64 3.30 -11.75
N VAL A 220 -4.75 3.76 -12.36
CA VAL A 220 -4.99 3.63 -13.79
C VAL A 220 -3.99 4.49 -14.54
N GLY A 221 -3.83 5.77 -14.16
CA GLY A 221 -2.77 6.63 -14.72
C GLY A 221 -1.39 6.02 -14.54
N GLY A 222 -1.13 5.39 -13.39
CA GLY A 222 0.12 4.68 -13.20
C GLY A 222 0.35 3.52 -14.17
N LEU A 223 -0.69 2.74 -14.50
CA LEU A 223 -0.59 1.70 -15.53
C LEU A 223 -0.48 2.28 -16.94
N ASN A 224 -1.15 3.41 -17.22
CA ASN A 224 -1.05 4.11 -18.49
C ASN A 224 0.36 4.65 -18.74
N ILE A 225 1.03 5.17 -17.70
CA ILE A 225 2.45 5.57 -17.77
C ILE A 225 3.32 4.40 -18.21
N GLU A 226 3.03 3.19 -17.75
CA GLU A 226 3.87 2.02 -18.03
C GLU A 226 3.52 1.32 -19.35
N PHE A 227 2.24 1.27 -19.72
CA PHE A 227 1.77 0.41 -20.82
C PHE A 227 0.83 1.11 -21.82
N GLY A 228 0.60 2.42 -21.66
CA GLY A 228 -0.38 3.17 -22.43
C GLY A 228 -1.82 2.74 -22.15
N PHE A 229 -2.77 3.37 -22.85
CA PHE A 229 -4.20 3.08 -22.71
C PHE A 229 -4.54 1.62 -23.08
N VAL A 230 -4.05 1.15 -24.23
CA VAL A 230 -4.35 -0.20 -24.73
C VAL A 230 -3.79 -1.27 -23.79
N GLY A 231 -2.53 -1.16 -23.39
CA GLY A 231 -1.93 -2.12 -22.46
C GLY A 231 -2.65 -2.14 -21.10
N THR A 232 -3.06 -0.97 -20.60
CA THR A 232 -3.83 -0.88 -19.35
C THR A 232 -5.19 -1.55 -19.43
N ILE A 233 -5.91 -1.38 -20.54
CA ILE A 233 -7.19 -2.08 -20.78
C ILE A 233 -6.97 -3.59 -20.80
N VAL A 234 -5.95 -4.07 -21.51
CA VAL A 234 -5.62 -5.50 -21.57
C VAL A 234 -5.31 -6.06 -20.19
N ILE A 235 -4.49 -5.36 -19.39
CA ILE A 235 -4.19 -5.75 -18.01
C ILE A 235 -5.46 -5.81 -17.16
N GLY A 236 -6.33 -4.81 -17.27
CA GLY A 236 -7.62 -4.76 -16.56
C GLY A 236 -8.53 -5.94 -16.91
N LEU A 237 -8.64 -6.28 -18.20
CA LEU A 237 -9.42 -7.42 -18.67
C LEU A 237 -8.86 -8.75 -18.17
N LEU A 238 -7.54 -8.94 -18.25
CA LEU A 238 -6.88 -10.15 -17.77
C LEU A 238 -7.02 -10.33 -16.26
N LEU A 239 -6.84 -9.25 -15.49
CA LEU A 239 -7.03 -9.26 -14.04
C LEU A 239 -8.49 -9.60 -13.69
N SER A 240 -9.45 -8.96 -14.35
CA SER A 240 -10.88 -9.23 -14.15
C SER A 240 -11.21 -10.69 -14.45
N PHE A 241 -10.78 -11.20 -15.60
CA PHE A 241 -10.99 -12.60 -16.00
C PHE A 241 -10.40 -13.58 -14.98
N PHE A 242 -9.15 -13.36 -14.55
CA PHE A 242 -8.50 -14.21 -13.54
C PHE A 242 -9.25 -14.17 -12.21
N MET A 243 -9.64 -12.98 -11.74
CA MET A 243 -10.38 -12.82 -10.49
C MET A 243 -11.73 -13.54 -10.56
N VAL A 244 -12.52 -13.32 -11.60
CA VAL A 244 -13.83 -13.99 -11.79
C VAL A 244 -13.68 -15.51 -11.79
N LYS A 245 -12.67 -16.03 -12.51
CA LYS A 245 -12.40 -17.47 -12.58
C LYS A 245 -11.97 -18.05 -11.24
N LYS A 246 -11.06 -17.39 -10.52
CA LYS A 246 -10.51 -17.87 -9.25
C LYS A 246 -11.45 -17.71 -8.06
N MET A 247 -12.38 -16.76 -8.12
CA MET A 247 -13.35 -16.56 -7.04
C MET A 247 -14.46 -17.62 -7.00
N ARG A 248 -14.67 -18.39 -8.08
CA ARG A 248 -15.63 -19.49 -8.09
C ARG A 248 -15.19 -20.68 -7.21
N PRO A 249 -16.12 -21.39 -6.54
CA PRO A 249 -17.52 -21.02 -6.34
C PRO A 249 -17.63 -19.87 -5.30
N TYR A 250 -18.56 -18.93 -5.53
CA TYR A 250 -18.61 -17.66 -4.77
C TYR A 250 -19.08 -17.81 -3.32
N ASN A 251 -19.81 -18.88 -3.01
CA ASN A 251 -20.23 -19.20 -1.65
C ASN A 251 -19.10 -19.76 -0.76
N VAL A 252 -17.91 -20.00 -1.32
CA VAL A 252 -16.78 -20.54 -0.57
C VAL A 252 -15.63 -19.55 -0.48
N LEU A 253 -15.34 -19.09 0.74
CA LEU A 253 -14.14 -18.29 1.02
C LEU A 253 -13.00 -19.19 1.51
N THR A 254 -11.87 -19.12 0.82
CA THR A 254 -10.61 -19.76 1.20
C THR A 254 -9.55 -18.69 1.43
N LEU A 255 -8.48 -19.03 2.16
CA LEU A 255 -7.40 -18.08 2.41
C LEU A 255 -6.76 -17.53 1.11
N PRO A 256 -6.47 -18.32 0.06
CA PRO A 256 -5.99 -17.78 -1.22
C PRO A 256 -6.95 -16.78 -1.86
N LYS A 257 -8.27 -17.06 -1.82
CA LYS A 257 -9.26 -16.12 -2.36
C LYS A 257 -9.28 -14.82 -1.57
N PHE A 258 -9.21 -14.92 -0.25
CA PHE A 258 -9.17 -13.76 0.63
C PHE A 258 -7.89 -12.93 0.44
N ILE A 259 -6.73 -13.57 0.24
CA ILE A 259 -5.47 -12.89 -0.09
C ILE A 259 -5.61 -12.14 -1.42
N ALA A 260 -6.08 -12.80 -2.48
CA ALA A 260 -6.24 -12.18 -3.80
C ALA A 260 -7.22 -10.99 -3.77
N LEU A 261 -8.39 -11.16 -3.14
CA LEU A 261 -9.37 -10.08 -2.99
C LEU A 261 -8.85 -8.94 -2.11
N GLY A 262 -8.18 -9.27 -1.01
CA GLY A 262 -7.61 -8.27 -0.10
C GLY A 262 -6.52 -7.46 -0.77
N MET A 263 -5.64 -8.08 -1.54
CA MET A 263 -4.60 -7.36 -2.26
C MET A 263 -5.17 -6.52 -3.40
N LEU A 264 -6.20 -6.99 -4.10
CA LEU A 264 -6.94 -6.15 -5.05
C LEU A 264 -7.56 -4.93 -4.36
N ALA A 265 -8.22 -5.13 -3.22
CA ALA A 265 -8.81 -4.04 -2.45
C ALA A 265 -7.74 -3.05 -1.95
N TYR A 266 -6.59 -3.53 -1.48
CA TYR A 266 -5.45 -2.70 -1.12
C TYR A 266 -4.99 -1.84 -2.30
N THR A 267 -4.85 -2.42 -3.49
CA THR A 267 -4.49 -1.68 -4.71
C THR A 267 -5.54 -0.64 -5.06
N LEU A 268 -6.83 -0.95 -4.96
CA LEU A 268 -7.92 0.00 -5.27
C LEU A 268 -8.02 1.14 -4.26
N ILE A 269 -7.88 0.86 -2.96
CA ILE A 269 -7.93 1.86 -1.89
C ILE A 269 -6.81 2.90 -2.06
N ASN A 270 -5.57 2.44 -2.23
CA ASN A 270 -4.44 3.35 -2.47
C ASN A 270 -4.48 3.92 -3.89
N GLY A 271 -5.05 3.16 -4.82
CA GLY A 271 -5.15 3.47 -6.24
C GLY A 271 -6.01 4.67 -6.56
N VAL A 272 -6.79 5.17 -5.61
CA VAL A 272 -7.41 6.49 -5.72
C VAL A 272 -6.36 7.59 -5.96
N PHE A 273 -5.14 7.43 -5.43
CA PHE A 273 -4.07 8.43 -5.55
C PHE A 273 -3.01 8.02 -6.57
N PHE A 274 -2.44 6.83 -6.43
CA PHE A 274 -1.32 6.39 -7.26
C PHE A 274 -1.25 4.86 -7.35
N PHE A 275 -0.45 4.36 -8.30
CA PHE A 275 -0.18 2.93 -8.38
C PHE A 275 0.70 2.46 -7.22
N VAL A 276 0.08 1.89 -6.19
CA VAL A 276 0.76 1.50 -4.93
C VAL A 276 1.76 0.35 -5.09
N LEU A 277 1.62 -0.45 -6.15
CA LEU A 277 2.48 -1.59 -6.43
C LEU A 277 3.72 -1.20 -7.25
N GLN A 278 3.97 0.10 -7.46
CA GLN A 278 5.18 0.58 -8.10
C GLN A 278 6.42 0.42 -7.22
N GLY A 279 7.59 0.32 -7.85
CA GLY A 279 8.88 0.33 -7.17
C GLY A 279 9.27 -1.02 -6.58
N ASP A 280 10.43 -1.07 -5.92
CA ASP A 280 11.03 -2.31 -5.40
C ASP A 280 10.08 -3.05 -4.43
N TRP A 281 9.50 -2.31 -3.47
CA TRP A 281 8.60 -2.88 -2.47
C TRP A 281 7.25 -3.31 -3.06
N GLY A 282 6.62 -2.46 -3.88
CA GLY A 282 5.33 -2.78 -4.49
C GLY A 282 5.40 -4.01 -5.40
N ASN A 283 6.48 -4.16 -6.16
CA ASN A 283 6.72 -5.36 -6.97
C ASN A 283 6.92 -6.63 -6.12
N LEU A 284 7.60 -6.52 -4.97
CA LEU A 284 7.68 -7.62 -4.02
C LEU A 284 6.31 -7.98 -3.43
N GLU A 285 5.42 -7.00 -3.20
CA GLU A 285 4.04 -7.28 -2.78
C GLU A 285 3.29 -8.12 -3.82
N ILE A 286 3.47 -7.86 -5.12
CA ILE A 286 2.92 -8.70 -6.20
C ILE A 286 3.42 -10.13 -6.05
N LEU A 287 4.74 -10.32 -5.93
CA LEU A 287 5.35 -11.64 -5.82
C LEU A 287 4.90 -12.40 -4.58
N PHE A 288 4.89 -11.77 -3.41
CA PHE A 288 4.43 -12.41 -2.18
C PHE A 288 2.95 -12.75 -2.25
N THR A 289 2.13 -11.89 -2.87
CA THR A 289 0.71 -12.20 -3.11
C THR A 289 0.56 -13.48 -3.92
N LEU A 290 1.27 -13.58 -5.04
CA LEU A 290 1.24 -14.77 -5.90
C LEU A 290 1.77 -16.01 -5.18
N PHE A 291 2.91 -15.87 -4.48
CA PHE A 291 3.54 -16.94 -3.72
C PHE A 291 2.61 -17.49 -2.63
N PHE A 292 2.04 -16.64 -1.78
CA PHE A 292 1.14 -17.09 -0.70
C PHE A 292 -0.19 -17.62 -1.25
N CYS A 293 -0.74 -17.03 -2.31
CA CYS A 293 -1.90 -17.60 -3.00
C CYS A 293 -1.60 -19.02 -3.50
N PHE A 294 -0.45 -19.23 -4.14
CA PHE A 294 -0.03 -20.55 -4.61
C PHE A 294 0.20 -21.52 -3.45
N LEU A 295 0.98 -21.12 -2.45
CA LEU A 295 1.30 -21.92 -1.27
C LEU A 295 0.01 -22.41 -0.59
N PHE A 296 -0.90 -21.51 -0.23
CA PHE A 296 -2.14 -21.85 0.45
C PHE A 296 -3.20 -22.49 -0.46
N SER A 297 -3.00 -22.51 -1.78
CA SER A 297 -3.83 -23.30 -2.69
C SER A 297 -3.52 -24.80 -2.62
N LYS A 298 -2.27 -25.15 -2.26
CA LYS A 298 -1.81 -26.53 -2.12
C LYS A 298 -2.19 -27.16 -0.78
N TYR A 299 -2.35 -26.34 0.27
CA TYR A 299 -2.80 -26.82 1.58
C TYR A 299 -4.32 -26.81 1.69
N ARG A 300 -4.90 -27.84 2.33
CA ARG A 300 -6.32 -27.83 2.75
C ARG A 300 -6.53 -26.76 3.82
N THR A 301 -6.73 -25.53 3.39
CA THR A 301 -7.19 -24.46 4.28
C THR A 301 -8.64 -24.74 4.65
N ARG A 302 -8.99 -24.58 5.94
CA ARG A 302 -10.39 -24.63 6.37
C ARG A 302 -11.17 -23.61 5.55
N LYS A 303 -12.18 -24.10 4.85
CA LYS A 303 -13.02 -23.31 3.94
C LYS A 303 -14.27 -22.88 4.69
N TYR A 304 -14.71 -21.65 4.46
CA TYR A 304 -16.07 -21.26 4.83
C TYR A 304 -17.01 -21.55 3.68
N ILE A 305 -18.20 -22.06 3.99
CA ILE A 305 -19.29 -22.27 3.06
C ILE A 305 -20.43 -21.42 3.58
N ASN A 306 -20.80 -20.38 2.84
CA ASN A 306 -22.04 -19.65 3.11
C ASN A 306 -23.19 -20.59 2.74
N LYS A 307 -24.04 -20.92 3.71
CA LYS A 307 -25.28 -21.66 3.46
C LYS A 307 -26.32 -20.72 2.87
#